data_AF-A0A8J9UF14-F1
#
_entry.id   AF-A0A8J9UF14-F1
#
_cell.length_a   1.000
_cell.length_b   1.000
_cell.length_c   1.000
_cell.angle_alpha   90.00
_cell.angle_beta   90.00
_cell.angle_gamma   90.00
#
_symmetry.space_group_name_H-M   'P 1'
#
loop_
_entity.id
_entity.type
_entity.pdbx_description
1 polymer ?
#
loop_
_entity_poly.entity_id
_entity_poly.type
_entity_poly.pdbx_seq_one_letter_code
_entity_poly.pdbx_strand_id
1 'polypeptide(L)'
;MYLHTFDIGEWTVHNWSRSVPHKVHTKNRNSTVKEQEEEGRKHLREYLNMLPKLESHYCRKSTTKLYLERSWGSKQSLYREYLNYLREKGKDDCKVSNFIFWEEFEAMNLSLFSPKKDECDVCCARRVGNLSDADYNIHILRKDKARQEKSSHKNISDPSMYTYFTTNCLTNAVIKEGIPVAVEEQCLLGNFTDVRR
;
A
#
# COMPACT_ATOMS: atom_id res chain seq x y z
N MET A 1 -40.82 17.50 26.82
CA MET A 1 -40.55 17.49 28.28
C MET A 1 -41.60 16.70 29.08
N TYR A 2 -42.19 15.62 28.56
CA TYR A 2 -43.19 14.81 29.31
C TYR A 2 -42.76 13.36 29.61
N LEU A 3 -41.72 12.83 28.96
CA LEU A 3 -41.36 11.41 29.08
C LEU A 3 -40.58 11.08 30.37
N HIS A 4 -39.79 12.03 30.86
CA HIS A 4 -38.99 11.86 32.09
C HIS A 4 -39.85 11.76 33.36
N THR A 5 -41.05 12.34 33.36
CA THR A 5 -41.96 12.28 34.52
C THR A 5 -42.56 10.89 34.74
N PHE A 6 -42.62 10.08 33.68
CA PHE A 6 -43.17 8.72 33.72
C PHE A 6 -42.08 7.64 33.69
N ASP A 7 -40.80 8.01 33.77
CA ASP A 7 -39.65 7.11 33.59
C ASP A 7 -39.71 6.28 32.29
N ILE A 8 -40.31 6.85 31.22
CA ILE A 8 -40.41 6.18 29.92
C ILE A 8 -39.31 6.70 29.00
N GLY A 9 -38.51 5.78 28.45
CA GLY A 9 -37.51 6.10 27.43
C GLY A 9 -38.13 6.49 26.08
N GLU A 10 -37.52 7.45 25.40
CA GLU A 10 -37.93 7.89 24.05
C GLU A 10 -38.01 6.72 23.06
N TRP A 11 -37.04 5.81 23.14
CA TRP A 11 -37.00 4.60 22.31
C TRP A 11 -38.20 3.66 22.56
N THR A 12 -38.67 3.56 23.81
CA THR A 12 -39.82 2.75 24.21
C THR A 12 -41.10 3.30 23.59
N VAL A 13 -41.32 4.61 23.68
CA VAL A 13 -42.48 5.30 23.05
C VAL A 13 -42.45 5.15 21.54
N HIS A 14 -41.29 5.34 20.92
CA HIS A 14 -41.11 5.20 19.49
C HIS A 14 -41.32 3.75 19.00
N ASN A 15 -40.99 2.74 19.80
CA ASN A 15 -41.26 1.36 19.46
C ASN A 15 -42.76 1.02 19.61
N TRP A 16 -43.41 1.47 20.69
CA TRP A 16 -44.85 1.29 20.87
C TRP A 16 -45.67 1.95 19.77
N SER A 17 -45.30 3.16 19.33
CA SER A 17 -46.00 3.84 18.24
C SER A 17 -45.92 3.07 16.92
N ARG A 18 -44.83 2.33 16.69
CA ARG A 18 -44.68 1.40 15.54
C ARG A 18 -45.47 0.10 15.70
N SER A 19 -45.68 -0.34 16.95
CA SER A 19 -46.43 -1.57 17.27
C SER A 19 -47.95 -1.39 17.21
N VAL A 20 -48.46 -0.15 17.23
CA VAL A 20 -49.90 0.10 17.02
C VAL A 20 -50.23 -0.22 15.56
N PRO A 21 -51.19 -1.11 15.29
CA PRO A 21 -51.57 -1.49 13.93
C PRO A 21 -52.41 -0.38 13.28
N HIS A 22 -51.81 0.78 13.00
CA HIS A 22 -52.35 1.70 12.03
C HIS A 22 -52.04 1.14 10.64
N LYS A 23 -53.09 0.71 9.92
CA LYS A 23 -53.03 0.29 8.51
C LYS A 23 -52.70 1.47 7.58
N VAL A 24 -51.54 2.08 7.75
CA VAL A 24 -50.96 2.93 6.72
C VAL A 24 -50.23 1.96 5.79
N HIS A 25 -50.72 1.81 4.56
CA HIS A 25 -49.99 1.13 3.48
C HIS A 25 -48.71 1.91 3.20
N THR A 26 -47.69 1.70 4.03
CA THR A 26 -46.34 2.10 3.72
C THR A 26 -45.82 1.07 2.73
N LYS A 27 -45.55 1.49 1.49
CA LYS A 27 -44.78 0.65 0.55
C LYS A 27 -43.53 0.20 1.30
N ASN A 28 -43.19 -1.09 1.20
CA ASN A 28 -42.06 -1.68 1.91
C ASN A 28 -40.75 -1.05 1.42
N ARG A 29 -40.37 0.10 2.00
CA ARG A 29 -39.18 0.90 1.66
C ARG A 29 -37.90 0.06 1.64
N ASN A 30 -37.85 -0.99 2.47
CA ASN A 30 -36.70 -1.88 2.57
C ASN A 30 -36.46 -2.70 1.29
N SER A 31 -37.51 -3.00 0.51
CA SER A 31 -37.36 -3.76 -0.74
C SER A 31 -36.76 -2.90 -1.86
N THR A 32 -37.28 -1.68 -2.06
CA THR A 32 -36.82 -0.75 -3.09
C THR A 32 -35.39 -0.27 -2.84
N VAL A 33 -35.02 -0.02 -1.57
CA VAL A 33 -33.66 0.40 -1.21
C VAL A 33 -32.64 -0.70 -1.52
N LYS A 34 -32.97 -1.96 -1.25
CA LYS A 34 -32.09 -3.10 -1.58
C LYS A 34 -31.90 -3.27 -3.08
N GLU A 35 -32.96 -3.10 -3.86
CA GLU A 35 -32.89 -3.19 -5.32
C GLU A 35 -32.02 -2.08 -5.92
N GLN A 36 -32.14 -0.85 -5.44
CA GLN A 36 -31.29 0.27 -5.84
C GLN A 36 -29.82 0.05 -5.46
N GLU A 37 -29.56 -0.50 -4.27
CA GLU A 37 -28.20 -0.82 -3.82
C GLU A 37 -27.56 -1.89 -4.72
N GLU A 38 -28.31 -2.94 -5.05
CA GLU A 38 -27.84 -4.03 -5.91
C GLU A 38 -27.50 -3.51 -7.32
N GLU A 39 -28.35 -2.65 -7.88
CA GLU A 39 -28.08 -2.03 -9.19
C GLU A 39 -26.85 -1.10 -9.15
N GLY A 40 -26.69 -0.35 -8.07
CA GLY A 40 -25.48 0.44 -7.83
C GLY A 40 -24.21 -0.41 -7.74
N ARG A 41 -24.27 -1.58 -7.08
CA ARG A 41 -23.14 -2.53 -7.03
C ARG A 41 -22.80 -3.07 -8.42
N LYS A 42 -23.78 -3.36 -9.28
CA LYS A 42 -23.52 -3.79 -10.66
C LYS A 42 -22.76 -2.73 -11.45
N HIS A 43 -23.21 -1.48 -11.43
CA HIS A 43 -22.52 -0.39 -12.13
C HIS A 43 -21.13 -0.11 -11.59
N LEU A 44 -20.94 -0.26 -10.29
CA LEU A 44 -19.61 -0.18 -9.70
C LEU A 44 -18.69 -1.29 -10.24
N ARG A 45 -19.17 -2.53 -10.32
CA ARG A 45 -18.38 -3.64 -10.86
C ARG A 45 -18.04 -3.44 -12.33
N GLU A 46 -18.99 -2.97 -13.13
CA GLU A 46 -18.76 -2.59 -14.53
C GLU A 46 -17.67 -1.53 -14.64
N TYR A 47 -17.78 -0.45 -13.85
CA TYR A 47 -16.79 0.62 -13.79
C TYR A 47 -15.39 0.08 -13.46
N LEU A 48 -15.25 -0.67 -12.36
CA LEU A 48 -13.97 -1.21 -11.92
C LEU A 48 -13.34 -2.20 -12.93
N ASN A 49 -14.16 -2.91 -13.71
CA ASN A 49 -13.66 -3.82 -14.75
C ASN A 49 -13.19 -3.10 -16.02
N MET A 50 -13.71 -1.91 -16.32
CA MET A 50 -13.25 -1.09 -17.45
C MET A 50 -11.93 -0.39 -17.19
N LEU A 51 -11.52 -0.27 -15.92
CA LEU A 51 -10.26 0.40 -15.57
C LEU A 51 -9.05 -0.41 -16.04
N PRO A 52 -8.00 0.25 -16.54
CA PRO A 52 -6.75 -0.42 -16.89
C PRO A 52 -6.08 -1.03 -15.65
N LYS A 53 -5.79 -2.32 -15.74
CA LYS A 53 -5.09 -3.09 -14.70
C LYS A 53 -3.61 -3.20 -15.06
N LEU A 54 -2.74 -3.11 -14.06
CA LEU A 54 -1.31 -3.30 -14.22
C LEU A 54 -1.01 -4.76 -14.58
N GLU A 55 0.05 -4.95 -15.36
CA GLU A 55 0.56 -6.28 -15.68
C GLU A 55 1.06 -7.03 -14.43
N SER A 56 0.94 -8.36 -14.49
CA SER A 56 1.21 -9.24 -13.34
C SER A 56 2.64 -9.17 -12.81
N HIS A 57 3.64 -8.76 -13.60
CA HIS A 57 5.04 -8.68 -13.15
C HIS A 57 5.29 -7.56 -12.15
N TYR A 58 4.38 -6.59 -12.05
CA TYR A 58 4.42 -5.57 -11.00
C TYR A 58 3.83 -6.06 -9.68
N CYS A 59 3.05 -7.16 -9.70
CA CYS A 59 2.51 -7.77 -8.49
C CYS A 59 3.61 -8.50 -7.71
N ARG A 60 3.56 -8.46 -6.38
CA ARG A 60 4.48 -9.28 -5.57
C ARG A 60 4.10 -10.74 -5.76
N LYS A 61 5.09 -11.62 -5.97
CA LYS A 61 4.88 -13.08 -6.07
C LYS A 61 4.08 -13.68 -4.91
N SER A 62 4.18 -13.08 -3.72
CA SER A 62 3.46 -13.50 -2.52
C SER A 62 2.01 -13.02 -2.45
N THR A 63 1.53 -12.20 -3.38
CA THR A 63 0.20 -11.59 -3.34
C THR A 63 -0.55 -11.82 -4.65
N THR A 64 -1.82 -12.18 -4.54
CA THR A 64 -2.75 -12.30 -5.68
C THR A 64 -3.43 -10.97 -6.03
N LYS A 65 -3.00 -9.84 -5.42
CA LYS A 65 -3.60 -8.53 -5.60
C LYS A 65 -3.42 -8.02 -7.02
N LEU A 66 -4.48 -7.43 -7.57
CA LEU A 66 -4.48 -6.74 -8.86
C LEU A 66 -4.25 -5.26 -8.61
N TYR A 67 -3.24 -4.68 -9.26
CA TYR A 67 -2.95 -3.25 -9.12
C TYR A 67 -3.64 -2.47 -10.23
N LEU A 68 -4.29 -1.37 -9.89
CA LEU A 68 -4.73 -0.38 -10.85
C LEU A 68 -3.55 0.51 -11.25
N GLU A 69 -3.61 1.07 -12.47
CA GLU A 69 -2.62 2.02 -12.96
C GLU A 69 -2.49 3.25 -12.06
N ARG A 70 -1.32 3.89 -12.11
CA ARG A 70 -0.99 5.12 -11.37
C ARG A 70 -1.67 6.35 -11.98
N SER A 71 -2.96 6.27 -12.26
CA SER A 71 -3.78 7.42 -12.62
C SER A 71 -4.37 8.10 -11.38
N TRP A 72 -4.61 7.35 -10.30
CA TRP A 72 -5.24 7.87 -9.07
C TRP A 72 -4.27 7.94 -7.89
N GLY A 73 -4.18 9.13 -7.26
CA GLY A 73 -3.36 9.35 -6.07
C GLY A 73 -3.98 8.81 -4.77
N SER A 74 -5.30 8.65 -4.72
CA SER A 74 -6.01 8.13 -3.55
C SER A 74 -7.27 7.38 -3.93
N LYS A 75 -7.69 6.50 -3.02
CA LYS A 75 -8.96 5.77 -3.12
C LYS A 75 -10.13 6.75 -3.31
N GLN A 76 -10.18 7.83 -2.54
CA GLN A 76 -11.22 8.85 -2.63
C GLN A 76 -11.27 9.54 -3.99
N SER A 77 -10.12 9.74 -4.65
CA SER A 77 -10.09 10.27 -6.02
C SER A 77 -10.76 9.32 -7.01
N LEU A 78 -10.53 8.01 -6.86
CA LEU A 78 -11.19 6.99 -7.68
C LEU A 78 -12.70 6.99 -7.48
N TYR A 79 -13.17 7.18 -6.25
CA TYR A 79 -14.60 7.29 -5.95
C TYR A 79 -15.24 8.54 -6.61
N ARG A 80 -14.54 9.68 -6.62
CA ARG A 80 -15.03 10.88 -7.34
C ARG A 80 -15.17 10.64 -8.83
N GLU A 81 -14.21 9.94 -9.42
CA GLU A 81 -14.24 9.59 -10.85
C GLU A 81 -15.40 8.64 -11.17
N TYR A 82 -15.67 7.69 -10.28
CA TYR A 82 -16.85 6.83 -10.37
C TYR A 82 -18.17 7.63 -10.35
N LEU A 83 -18.28 8.66 -9.49
CA LEU A 83 -19.47 9.53 -9.47
C LEU A 83 -19.62 10.33 -10.77
N ASN A 84 -18.50 10.80 -11.34
CA ASN A 84 -18.52 11.46 -12.65
C ASN A 84 -19.00 10.50 -13.74
N TYR A 85 -18.47 9.28 -13.77
CA TYR A 85 -18.89 8.23 -14.70
C TYR A 85 -20.40 7.90 -14.59
N LEU A 86 -20.96 7.85 -13.37
CA LEU A 86 -22.41 7.67 -13.19
C LEU A 86 -23.21 8.84 -13.74
N ARG A 87 -22.72 10.08 -13.56
CA ARG A 87 -23.35 11.28 -14.10
C ARG A 87 -23.35 11.28 -15.62
N GLU A 88 -22.24 10.89 -16.25
CA GLU A 88 -22.12 10.76 -17.70
C GLU A 88 -23.08 9.71 -18.27
N LYS A 89 -23.29 8.61 -17.56
CA LYS A 89 -24.28 7.58 -17.94
C LYS A 89 -25.73 7.92 -17.59
N GLY A 90 -25.99 9.06 -16.94
CA GLY A 90 -27.34 9.46 -16.51
C GLY A 90 -27.92 8.58 -15.40
N LYS A 91 -27.07 7.95 -14.58
CA LYS A 91 -27.46 7.00 -13.52
C LYS A 91 -27.15 7.51 -12.11
N ASP A 92 -27.37 8.79 -11.86
CA ASP A 92 -27.07 9.42 -10.55
C ASP A 92 -27.90 8.82 -9.39
N ASP A 93 -29.07 8.25 -9.71
CA ASP A 93 -29.96 7.58 -8.76
C ASP A 93 -29.40 6.26 -8.20
N CYS A 94 -28.42 5.66 -8.88
CA CYS A 94 -27.80 4.38 -8.50
C CYS A 94 -26.46 4.56 -7.76
N LYS A 95 -26.21 5.74 -7.17
CA LYS A 95 -24.99 6.00 -6.42
C LYS A 95 -24.90 5.11 -5.17
N VAL A 96 -23.74 4.46 -5.01
CA VAL A 96 -23.44 3.68 -3.80
C VAL A 96 -22.74 4.53 -2.76
N SER A 97 -22.84 4.14 -1.49
CA SER A 97 -22.07 4.80 -0.43
C SER A 97 -20.57 4.51 -0.57
N ASN A 98 -19.73 5.37 -0.01
CA ASN A 98 -18.29 5.13 0.06
C ASN A 98 -17.96 3.77 0.69
N PHE A 99 -18.70 3.35 1.72
CA PHE A 99 -18.46 2.08 2.40
C PHE A 99 -18.64 0.89 1.44
N ILE A 100 -19.75 0.86 0.71
CA ILE A 100 -20.04 -0.19 -0.28
C ILE A 100 -18.99 -0.18 -1.40
N PHE A 101 -18.56 1.02 -1.83
CA PHE A 101 -17.50 1.15 -2.81
C PHE A 101 -16.20 0.47 -2.35
N TRP A 102 -15.79 0.70 -1.09
CA TRP A 102 -14.58 0.08 -0.54
C TRP A 102 -14.72 -1.43 -0.38
N GLU A 103 -15.89 -1.90 0.06
CA GLU A 103 -16.19 -3.32 0.19
C GLU A 103 -16.03 -4.04 -1.16
N GLU A 104 -16.67 -3.53 -2.21
CA GLU A 104 -16.58 -4.11 -3.57
C GLU A 104 -15.17 -3.99 -4.16
N PHE A 105 -14.46 -2.90 -3.89
CA PHE A 105 -13.08 -2.72 -4.33
C PHE A 105 -12.12 -3.76 -3.74
N GLU A 106 -12.24 -4.03 -2.43
CA GLU A 106 -11.45 -5.07 -1.77
C GLU A 106 -11.93 -6.48 -2.15
N ALA A 107 -13.24 -6.68 -2.37
CA ALA A 107 -13.79 -7.95 -2.85
C ALA A 107 -13.24 -8.34 -4.23
N MET A 108 -12.99 -7.37 -5.12
CA MET A 108 -12.30 -7.57 -6.40
C MET A 108 -10.77 -7.71 -6.27
N ASN A 109 -10.23 -7.70 -5.05
CA ASN A 109 -8.81 -7.80 -4.73
C ASN A 109 -7.95 -6.72 -5.44
N LEU A 110 -8.53 -5.53 -5.61
CA LEU A 110 -7.88 -4.40 -6.25
C LEU A 110 -7.04 -3.61 -5.24
N SER A 111 -5.96 -2.99 -5.73
CA SER A 111 -5.15 -2.06 -4.96
C SER A 111 -4.65 -0.94 -5.84
N LEU A 112 -4.55 0.27 -5.29
CA LEU A 112 -3.83 1.35 -5.97
C LEU A 112 -2.33 1.07 -5.94
N PHE A 113 -1.63 1.34 -7.04
CA PHE A 113 -0.18 1.19 -7.11
C PHE A 113 0.51 2.32 -6.34
N SER A 114 1.10 1.98 -5.20
CA SER A 114 1.96 2.89 -4.45
C SER A 114 3.43 2.69 -4.86
N PRO A 115 4.16 3.77 -5.21
CA PRO A 115 5.58 3.66 -5.52
C PRO A 115 6.32 3.07 -4.32
N LYS A 116 7.30 2.21 -4.58
CA LYS A 116 8.13 1.69 -3.49
C LYS A 116 8.99 2.82 -2.95
N LYS A 117 9.07 2.90 -1.62
CA LYS A 117 9.95 3.83 -0.91
C LYS A 117 11.43 3.45 -1.08
N ASP A 118 11.71 2.18 -1.37
CA ASP A 118 13.06 1.60 -1.43
C ASP A 118 13.51 1.30 -2.87
N GLU A 119 13.23 2.19 -3.82
CA GLU A 119 13.88 2.09 -5.12
C GLU A 119 15.35 2.51 -4.99
N CYS A 120 16.28 1.69 -5.49
CA CYS A 120 17.69 2.02 -5.41
C CYS A 120 17.99 3.25 -6.28
N ASP A 121 18.58 4.29 -5.68
CA ASP A 121 18.91 5.54 -6.37
C ASP A 121 19.79 5.31 -7.61
N VAL A 122 20.76 4.40 -7.52
CA VAL A 122 21.65 4.03 -8.65
C VAL A 122 20.86 3.38 -9.79
N CYS A 123 19.92 2.49 -9.47
CA CYS A 123 19.04 1.88 -10.47
C CYS A 123 18.12 2.93 -11.12
N CYS A 124 17.63 3.89 -10.34
CA CYS A 124 16.79 4.98 -10.84
C CYS A 124 17.57 5.92 -11.75
N ALA A 125 18.78 6.33 -11.34
CA ALA A 125 19.66 7.19 -12.12
C ALA A 125 20.01 6.58 -13.48
N ARG A 126 20.28 5.26 -13.54
CA ARG A 126 20.51 4.57 -14.81
C ARG A 126 19.28 4.58 -15.72
N ARG A 127 18.08 4.32 -15.19
CA ARG A 127 16.82 4.33 -15.95
C ARG A 127 16.51 5.70 -16.55
N VAL A 128 16.88 6.78 -15.87
CA VAL A 128 16.73 8.16 -16.34
C VAL A 128 17.86 8.58 -17.30
N GLY A 129 18.92 7.78 -17.44
CA GLY A 129 20.06 8.05 -18.33
C GLY A 129 21.18 8.89 -17.71
N ASN A 130 21.14 9.12 -16.39
CA ASN A 130 22.11 9.96 -15.68
C ASN A 130 23.37 9.21 -15.20
N LEU A 131 23.46 7.89 -15.48
CA LEU A 131 24.55 7.04 -15.00
C LEU A 131 25.17 6.25 -16.16
N SER A 132 26.51 6.19 -16.16
CA SER A 132 27.29 5.42 -17.12
C SER A 132 27.03 3.90 -17.01
N ASP A 133 27.18 3.19 -18.12
CA ASP A 133 27.04 1.73 -18.17
C ASP A 133 28.07 1.03 -17.27
N ALA A 134 29.29 1.59 -17.18
CA ALA A 134 30.37 1.06 -16.36
C ALA A 134 30.03 1.09 -14.86
N ASP A 135 29.53 2.22 -14.36
CA ASP A 135 29.16 2.36 -12.94
C ASP A 135 27.95 1.48 -12.59
N TYR A 136 27.01 1.34 -13.53
CA TYR A 136 25.88 0.44 -13.36
C TYR A 136 26.31 -1.03 -13.30
N ASN A 137 27.26 -1.45 -14.14
CA ASN A 137 27.79 -2.82 -14.12
C ASN A 137 28.46 -3.15 -12.77
N ILE A 138 29.22 -2.21 -12.19
CA ILE A 138 29.80 -2.37 -10.85
C ILE A 138 28.70 -2.55 -9.79
N HIS A 139 27.64 -1.74 -9.87
CA HIS A 139 26.48 -1.87 -8.97
C HIS A 139 25.83 -3.26 -9.07
N ILE A 140 25.61 -3.77 -10.28
CA ILE A 140 25.02 -5.11 -10.49
C ILE A 140 25.93 -6.22 -9.95
N LEU A 141 27.24 -6.15 -10.20
CA LEU A 141 28.20 -7.12 -9.66
C LEU A 141 28.17 -7.18 -8.13
N ARG A 142 28.17 -6.03 -7.45
CA ARG A 142 28.09 -5.97 -5.98
C ARG A 142 26.77 -6.55 -5.45
N LYS A 143 25.67 -6.25 -6.14
CA LYS A 143 24.33 -6.75 -5.81
C LYS A 143 24.23 -8.26 -5.94
N ASP A 144 24.79 -8.84 -6.99
CA ASP A 144 24.74 -10.29 -7.21
C ASP A 144 25.69 -11.03 -6.27
N LYS A 145 26.87 -10.48 -5.97
CA LYS A 145 27.76 -11.03 -4.93
C LYS A 145 27.05 -11.12 -3.58
N ALA A 146 26.41 -10.03 -3.13
CA ALA A 146 25.65 -10.02 -1.88
C ALA A 146 24.48 -11.02 -1.87
N ARG A 147 23.82 -11.24 -3.02
CA ARG A 147 22.76 -12.24 -3.16
C ARG A 147 23.29 -13.67 -3.11
N GLN A 148 24.43 -13.93 -3.74
CA GLN A 148 25.11 -15.23 -3.70
C GLN A 148 25.48 -15.57 -2.25
N GLU A 149 26.13 -14.65 -1.54
CA GLU A 149 26.49 -14.82 -0.12
C GLU A 149 25.25 -15.12 0.74
N LYS A 150 24.14 -14.38 0.55
CA LYS A 150 22.87 -14.64 1.24
C LYS A 150 22.26 -16.00 0.90
N SER A 151 22.36 -16.44 -0.36
CA SER A 151 21.83 -17.73 -0.80
C SER A 151 22.63 -18.89 -0.21
N SER A 152 23.97 -18.78 -0.22
CA SER A 152 24.87 -19.73 0.42
C SER A 152 24.59 -19.82 1.91
N HIS A 153 24.38 -18.68 2.58
CA HIS A 153 24.03 -18.65 4.01
C HIS A 153 22.66 -19.29 4.31
N LYS A 154 21.69 -19.21 3.41
CA LYS A 154 20.38 -19.85 3.60
C LYS A 154 20.45 -21.38 3.51
N ASN A 155 21.40 -21.91 2.75
CA ASN A 155 21.58 -23.34 2.54
C ASN A 155 22.44 -24.01 3.64
N ILE A 156 23.17 -23.22 4.43
CA ILE A 156 23.95 -23.71 5.57
C ILE A 156 23.03 -23.75 6.79
N SER A 157 22.50 -24.94 7.12
CA SER A 157 21.55 -25.17 8.22
C SER A 157 22.23 -25.51 9.55
N ASP A 158 23.41 -24.94 9.83
CA ASP A 158 24.17 -25.24 11.05
C ASP A 158 24.11 -24.05 12.03
N PRO A 159 23.42 -24.17 13.18
CA PRO A 159 23.29 -23.11 14.19
C PRO A 159 24.63 -22.67 14.80
N SER A 160 25.70 -23.45 14.65
CA SER A 160 27.03 -23.17 15.21
C SER A 160 27.77 -22.00 14.54
N MET A 161 27.30 -21.50 13.39
CA MET A 161 28.02 -20.48 12.59
C MET A 161 27.27 -19.15 12.49
N TYR A 162 26.45 -18.78 13.49
CA TYR A 162 25.65 -17.54 13.45
C TYR A 162 26.27 -16.35 14.21
N THR A 163 27.46 -16.47 14.79
CA THR A 163 27.99 -15.46 15.75
C THR A 163 29.04 -14.48 15.21
N TYR A 164 29.48 -14.52 13.94
CA TYR A 164 30.70 -13.77 13.55
C TYR A 164 30.60 -12.74 12.41
N PHE A 165 29.43 -12.38 11.89
CA PHE A 165 29.35 -11.47 10.74
C PHE A 165 28.59 -10.14 10.94
N THR A 166 28.57 -9.60 12.17
CA THR A 166 28.19 -8.18 12.39
C THR A 166 29.37 -7.22 12.52
N THR A 167 30.63 -7.69 12.47
CA THR A 167 31.80 -6.83 12.71
C THR A 167 32.75 -6.63 11.52
N ASN A 168 32.49 -7.21 10.34
CA ASN A 168 33.47 -7.18 9.24
C ASN A 168 33.12 -6.24 8.07
N CYS A 169 32.60 -5.05 8.36
CA CYS A 169 32.49 -3.95 7.38
C CYS A 169 33.67 -2.95 7.42
N LEU A 170 34.71 -3.16 8.24
CA LEU A 170 35.81 -2.21 8.40
C LEU A 170 37.23 -2.77 8.21
N THR A 171 37.41 -3.90 7.54
CA THR A 171 38.75 -4.47 7.31
C THR A 171 38.94 -4.94 5.87
N ASN A 172 38.89 -3.99 4.93
CA ASN A 172 39.57 -4.16 3.65
C ASN A 172 40.68 -3.11 3.54
N ALA A 173 41.80 -3.41 4.19
CA ALA A 173 43.08 -2.80 3.87
C ALA A 173 44.17 -3.85 3.99
N VAL A 174 44.59 -4.36 2.81
CA VAL A 174 45.95 -4.76 2.47
C VAL A 174 46.57 -5.89 3.31
N ILE A 175 46.52 -7.11 2.78
CA ILE A 175 47.62 -8.07 2.96
C ILE A 175 48.28 -8.26 1.58
N LYS A 176 49.32 -7.47 1.32
CA LYS A 176 50.38 -7.81 0.38
C LYS A 176 51.67 -7.85 1.18
N GLU A 177 52.33 -9.00 1.13
CA GLU A 177 53.77 -9.25 1.30
C GLU A 177 54.46 -8.55 2.49
N GLY A 178 54.92 -9.36 3.44
CA GLY A 178 55.49 -8.91 4.70
C GLY A 178 56.72 -8.01 4.55
N ILE A 179 56.61 -6.79 5.07
CA ILE A 179 57.70 -5.94 5.56
C ILE A 179 57.12 -5.11 6.72
N PRO A 180 57.74 -5.06 7.92
CA PRO A 180 57.26 -4.22 9.01
C PRO A 180 57.75 -2.79 8.80
N VAL A 181 56.84 -1.87 8.51
CA VAL A 181 57.13 -0.43 8.55
C VAL A 181 56.34 0.15 9.72
N ALA A 182 57.08 0.63 10.73
CA ALA A 182 56.56 1.38 11.86
C ALA A 182 55.84 2.63 11.35
N VAL A 183 54.60 2.86 11.81
CA VAL A 183 53.91 4.12 11.56
C VAL A 183 53.38 4.66 12.89
N GLU A 184 53.94 5.81 13.21
CA GLU A 184 53.76 6.65 14.38
C GLU A 184 52.31 7.16 14.47
N GLU A 185 51.72 7.08 15.67
CA GLU A 185 50.40 7.65 15.98
C GLU A 185 50.45 9.18 15.91
N GLN A 186 49.62 9.78 15.06
CA GLN A 186 49.15 11.16 15.29
C GLN A 186 47.62 11.21 15.11
N CYS A 187 46.92 11.13 16.24
CA CYS A 187 45.53 11.52 16.39
C CYS A 187 45.41 13.04 16.22
N LEU A 188 44.78 13.49 15.13
CA LEU A 188 44.20 14.84 15.07
C LEU A 188 42.68 14.76 15.19
N LEU A 189 42.22 15.05 16.41
CA LEU A 189 40.81 15.29 16.75
C LEU A 189 40.34 16.57 16.04
N GLY A 190 39.40 16.43 15.10
CA GLY A 190 38.71 17.54 14.43
C GLY A 190 37.27 17.64 14.92
N ASN A 191 36.98 18.70 15.67
CA ASN A 191 35.70 18.98 16.32
C ASN A 191 34.55 19.16 15.31
N PHE A 192 33.43 18.46 15.57
CA PHE A 192 32.15 18.64 14.90
C PHE A 192 31.41 19.83 15.55
N THR A 193 31.27 20.94 14.85
CA THR A 193 30.28 21.98 15.21
C THR A 193 29.13 21.99 14.22
N ASP A 194 27.97 21.66 14.78
CA ASP A 194 26.61 21.80 14.27
C ASP A 194 26.33 23.24 13.81
N VAL A 195 25.86 23.41 12.56
CA VAL A 195 25.16 24.62 12.11
C VAL A 195 23.98 24.19 11.25
N ARG A 196 22.81 24.11 11.88
CA ARG A 196 21.51 24.31 11.23
C ARG A 196 21.43 25.71 10.64
N ARG A 197 20.92 25.80 9.41
CA ARG A 197 20.06 26.91 8.99
C ARG A 197 18.98 26.38 8.05
#